data_AF-A0A355B7X9-F1
#
_entry.id   AF-A0A355B7X9-F1
#
_cell.length_a   1.000
_cell.length_b   1.000
_cell.length_c   1.000
_cell.angle_alpha   90.00
_cell.angle_beta   90.00
_cell.angle_gamma   90.00
#
_symmetry.space_group_name_H-M   'P 1'
#
loop_
_entity.id
_entity.type
_entity.pdbx_description
1 polymer ?
#
loop_
_entity_poly.entity_id
_entity_poly.type
_entity_poly.pdbx_seq_one_letter_code
_entity_poly.pdbx_strand_id
1 'polypeptide(L)'
;SIKDFISNEKLENSIQFTVSGGVDKYFYNNKNIRYMGDKYNTAYIDKNCNLSKDKIDFWLKPKIVIAGMTKVIEAVFTNEPLGLGVGTYGIQEISDFDGYVLTAILNSKFINNYFSEKFKDKALAGGYLAINKNTIEEIPYIKPNQDIASKLFNFSVEIHKLKKDNPAANTTAIEHEIDTLVYQLYNLTTEEIAIVEEASK
;
A
#
# COMPACT_ATOMS: atom_id res chain seq x y z
N SER A 1 2.61 25.11 3.56
CA SER A 1 2.20 23.95 2.74
C SER A 1 3.41 23.44 1.97
N ILE A 2 3.45 22.16 1.59
CA ILE A 2 4.51 21.61 0.71
C ILE A 2 4.22 21.82 -0.78
N LYS A 3 3.04 22.35 -1.12
CA LYS A 3 2.57 22.55 -2.50
C LYS A 3 3.59 23.27 -3.39
N ASP A 4 4.20 24.34 -2.88
CA ASP A 4 5.15 25.18 -3.63
C ASP A 4 6.48 24.47 -3.96
N PHE A 5 6.70 23.27 -3.41
CA PHE A 5 7.88 22.45 -3.63
C PHE A 5 7.61 21.25 -4.56
N ILE A 6 6.38 21.14 -5.10
CA ILE A 6 6.00 20.08 -6.03
C ILE A 6 6.07 20.61 -7.46
N SER A 7 6.68 19.85 -8.37
CA SER A 7 6.80 20.23 -9.78
C SER A 7 6.57 19.06 -10.73
N ASN A 8 6.48 19.38 -12.03
CA ASN A 8 6.40 18.38 -13.10
C ASN A 8 7.77 17.83 -13.53
N GLU A 9 8.86 18.40 -13.02
CA GLU A 9 10.22 18.16 -13.50
C GLU A 9 11.07 17.53 -12.41
N LYS A 10 11.84 16.50 -12.77
CA LYS A 10 12.81 15.91 -11.87
C LYS A 10 14.00 16.87 -11.71
N LEU A 11 14.09 17.50 -10.54
CA LEU A 11 15.23 18.31 -10.12
C LEU A 11 16.23 17.48 -9.32
N GLU A 12 17.46 17.97 -9.16
CA GLU A 12 18.55 17.31 -8.45
C GLU A 12 18.17 16.88 -7.02
N ASN A 13 17.52 17.78 -6.27
CA ASN A 13 17.09 17.53 -4.89
C ASN A 13 15.68 16.95 -4.77
N SER A 14 15.06 16.54 -5.88
CA SER A 14 13.69 16.05 -5.88
C SER A 14 13.59 14.52 -5.82
N ILE A 15 12.52 14.04 -5.21
CA ILE A 15 12.10 12.63 -5.20
C ILE A 15 10.70 12.52 -5.81
N GLN A 16 10.28 11.32 -6.20
CA GLN A 16 8.91 11.11 -6.67
C GLN A 16 7.92 11.50 -5.58
N PHE A 17 6.74 12.00 -5.98
CA PHE A 17 5.67 12.36 -5.06
C PHE A 17 4.37 11.66 -5.44
N THR A 18 3.66 11.13 -4.45
CA THR A 18 2.34 10.51 -4.66
C THR A 18 1.35 10.93 -3.58
N VAL A 19 0.08 10.59 -3.80
CA VAL A 19 -1.06 10.83 -2.90
C VAL A 19 -1.89 9.54 -2.85
N SER A 20 -2.96 9.50 -2.05
CA SER A 20 -3.79 8.29 -1.90
C SER A 20 -4.21 7.69 -3.24
N GLY A 21 -4.65 8.52 -4.20
CA GLY A 21 -5.09 8.05 -5.51
C GLY A 21 -3.98 7.68 -6.50
N GLY A 22 -2.71 7.73 -6.07
CA GLY A 22 -1.57 7.22 -6.84
C GLY A 22 -0.97 5.95 -6.24
N VAL A 23 -1.62 5.36 -5.24
CA VAL A 23 -1.20 4.12 -4.57
C VAL A 23 -2.28 3.07 -4.82
N ASP A 24 -1.90 1.97 -5.44
CA ASP A 24 -2.72 0.80 -5.73
C ASP A 24 -2.10 -0.45 -5.06
N LYS A 25 -2.77 -1.61 -5.17
CA LYS A 25 -2.17 -2.88 -4.70
C LYS A 25 -0.84 -3.16 -5.41
N TYR A 26 0.23 -3.27 -4.62
CA TYR A 26 1.60 -3.59 -5.06
C TYR A 26 2.21 -2.61 -6.07
N PHE A 27 1.62 -1.42 -6.22
CA PHE A 27 2.08 -0.42 -7.17
C PHE A 27 1.80 0.98 -6.65
N TYR A 28 2.73 1.89 -6.90
CA TYR A 28 2.45 3.32 -6.83
C TYR A 28 2.92 3.98 -8.11
N ASN A 29 2.30 5.11 -8.42
CA ASN A 29 2.77 5.99 -9.47
C ASN A 29 2.84 7.43 -8.98
N ASN A 30 3.61 8.22 -9.73
CA ASN A 30 3.67 9.66 -9.58
C ASN A 30 3.08 10.38 -10.80
N LYS A 31 2.28 9.69 -11.63
CA LYS A 31 1.73 10.26 -12.86
C LYS A 31 0.30 10.74 -12.64
N ASN A 32 -0.09 11.82 -13.33
CA ASN A 32 -1.45 12.39 -13.23
C ASN A 32 -1.92 12.69 -11.79
N ILE A 33 -0.99 13.05 -10.90
CA ILE A 33 -1.27 13.32 -9.49
C ILE A 33 -2.01 14.66 -9.37
N ARG A 34 -3.10 14.67 -8.59
CA ARG A 34 -3.80 15.90 -8.17
C ARG A 34 -3.50 16.20 -6.72
N TYR A 35 -3.03 17.41 -6.44
CA TYR A 35 -2.71 17.83 -5.08
C TYR A 35 -3.10 19.29 -4.86
N MET A 36 -3.97 19.53 -3.87
CA MET A 36 -4.43 20.86 -3.45
C MET A 36 -4.84 21.78 -4.63
N GLY A 37 -5.64 21.24 -5.56
CA GLY A 37 -6.18 21.97 -6.72
C GLY A 37 -5.33 21.88 -7.99
N ASP A 38 -4.05 21.51 -7.88
CA ASP A 38 -3.15 21.44 -9.03
C ASP A 38 -3.09 20.02 -9.60
N LYS A 39 -2.75 19.93 -10.89
CA LYS A 39 -2.53 18.67 -11.59
C LYS A 39 -1.07 18.59 -12.06
N TYR A 40 -0.43 17.47 -11.76
CA TYR A 40 0.93 17.14 -12.15
C TYR A 40 0.89 15.93 -13.09
N ASN A 41 1.41 16.09 -14.30
CA ASN A 41 1.56 14.98 -15.24
C ASN A 41 2.56 13.96 -14.70
N THR A 42 3.63 14.42 -14.04
CA THR A 42 4.58 13.59 -13.29
C THR A 42 5.05 14.37 -12.07
N ALA A 43 4.65 13.97 -10.88
CA ALA A 43 4.91 14.72 -9.65
C ALA A 43 6.26 14.37 -9.04
N TYR A 44 7.03 15.41 -8.73
CA TYR A 44 8.25 15.37 -7.93
C TYR A 44 8.15 16.38 -6.81
N ILE A 45 8.77 16.11 -5.67
CA ILE A 45 8.85 17.05 -4.54
C ILE A 45 10.31 17.31 -4.19
N ASP A 46 10.67 18.58 -3.99
CA ASP A 46 11.98 18.98 -3.47
C ASP A 46 12.09 18.59 -1.98
N LYS A 47 13.14 17.84 -1.64
CA LYS A 47 13.43 17.43 -0.25
C LYS A 47 13.76 18.62 0.66
N ASN A 48 14.14 19.77 0.11
CA ASN A 48 14.35 21.02 0.84
C ASN A 48 13.03 21.73 1.19
N CYS A 49 11.89 21.08 1.00
CA CYS A 49 10.60 21.59 1.43
C CYS A 49 10.54 21.86 2.95
N ASN A 50 9.55 22.63 3.36
CA ASN A 50 9.34 23.08 4.74
C ASN A 50 8.82 21.99 5.71
N LEU A 51 9.35 20.76 5.60
CA LEU A 51 9.07 19.66 6.51
C LEU A 51 10.19 19.46 7.54
N SER A 52 9.86 18.80 8.65
CA SER A 52 10.86 18.39 9.63
C SER A 52 11.80 17.35 9.03
N LYS A 53 13.04 17.32 9.53
CA LYS A 53 14.04 16.32 9.14
C LYS A 53 13.50 14.90 9.26
N ASP A 54 12.79 14.58 10.35
CA ASP A 54 12.21 13.25 10.56
C ASP A 54 11.21 12.84 9.47
N LYS A 55 10.43 13.79 8.95
CA LYS A 55 9.49 13.52 7.84
C LYS A 55 10.23 13.28 6.52
N ILE A 56 11.27 14.06 6.25
CA ILE A 56 12.13 13.83 5.09
C ILE A 56 12.82 12.47 5.22
N ASP A 57 13.41 12.16 6.37
CA ASP A 57 14.07 10.88 6.63
C ASP A 57 13.08 9.70 6.45
N PHE A 58 11.84 9.85 6.90
CA PHE A 58 10.76 8.88 6.63
C PHE A 58 10.52 8.70 5.12
N TRP A 59 10.50 9.77 4.32
CA TRP A 59 10.37 9.67 2.86
C TRP A 59 11.56 9.03 2.17
N LEU A 60 12.76 9.10 2.76
CA LEU A 60 13.98 8.51 2.19
C LEU A 60 14.20 7.04 2.52
N LYS A 61 13.61 6.53 3.61
CA LYS A 61 13.81 5.14 4.07
C LYS A 61 12.83 4.15 3.43
N PRO A 62 13.17 2.84 3.38
CA PRO A 62 12.22 1.81 2.99
C PRO A 62 10.95 1.84 3.85
N LYS A 63 9.80 1.63 3.21
CA LYS A 63 8.49 1.69 3.86
C LYS A 63 7.42 0.98 3.03
N ILE A 64 6.37 0.54 3.71
CA ILE A 64 5.09 0.21 3.07
C ILE A 64 4.27 1.49 3.02
N VAL A 65 3.67 1.78 1.88
CA VAL A 65 2.74 2.91 1.68
C VAL A 65 1.33 2.34 1.55
N ILE A 66 0.38 2.92 2.28
CA ILE A 66 -1.03 2.49 2.30
C ILE A 66 -1.90 3.68 1.93
N ALA A 67 -2.79 3.50 0.97
CA ALA A 67 -3.78 4.49 0.58
C ALA A 67 -4.87 4.66 1.66
N GLY A 68 -5.38 5.87 1.81
CA GLY A 68 -6.23 6.28 2.94
C GLY A 68 -7.74 6.28 2.66
N MET A 69 -8.13 6.42 1.40
CA MET A 69 -9.54 6.51 0.99
C MET A 69 -9.78 5.60 -0.21
N THR A 70 -10.00 4.32 0.08
CA THR A 70 -10.07 3.25 -0.91
C THR A 70 -11.20 2.29 -0.57
N LYS A 71 -11.65 1.47 -1.52
CA LYS A 71 -12.70 0.46 -1.25
C LYS A 71 -12.15 -0.80 -0.60
N VAL A 72 -10.86 -1.03 -0.77
CA VAL A 72 -10.09 -2.15 -0.22
C VAL A 72 -8.74 -1.60 0.24
N ILE A 73 -8.01 -2.34 1.08
CA ILE A 73 -6.63 -1.96 1.40
C ILE A 73 -5.80 -2.04 0.12
N GLU A 74 -5.10 -0.94 -0.16
CA GLU A 74 -4.16 -0.79 -1.25
C GLU A 74 -2.81 -0.42 -0.65
N ALA A 75 -1.91 -1.39 -0.60
CA ALA A 75 -0.59 -1.27 -0.01
C ALA A 75 0.51 -1.61 -1.02
N VAL A 76 1.65 -0.95 -0.91
CA VAL A 76 2.84 -1.21 -1.73
C VAL A 76 4.10 -1.00 -0.91
N PHE A 77 5.05 -1.93 -1.01
CA PHE A 77 6.37 -1.76 -0.43
C PHE A 77 7.26 -0.99 -1.41
N THR A 78 8.06 -0.06 -0.89
CA THR A 78 9.11 0.60 -1.65
C THR A 78 10.36 0.78 -0.81
N ASN A 79 11.51 0.43 -1.41
CA ASN A 79 12.83 0.78 -0.89
C ASN A 79 13.39 2.06 -1.54
N GLU A 80 12.63 2.68 -2.44
CA GLU A 80 12.99 3.93 -3.11
C GLU A 80 12.47 5.16 -2.32
N PRO A 81 13.19 6.29 -2.37
CA PRO A 81 12.69 7.55 -1.84
C PRO A 81 11.37 7.98 -2.49
N LEU A 82 10.35 8.24 -1.66
CA LEU A 82 9.01 8.59 -2.11
C LEU A 82 8.36 9.58 -1.14
N GLY A 83 8.05 10.76 -1.67
CA GLY A 83 7.28 11.79 -0.98
C GLY A 83 5.79 11.46 -0.93
N LEU A 84 5.20 11.60 0.25
CA LEU A 84 3.82 11.21 0.52
C LEU A 84 2.94 12.42 0.83
N GLY A 85 1.88 12.59 0.06
CA GLY A 85 0.90 13.66 0.19
C GLY A 85 -0.28 13.32 1.11
N VAL A 86 -1.42 13.94 0.83
CA VAL A 86 -2.64 13.76 1.64
C VAL A 86 -3.23 12.36 1.45
N GLY A 87 -3.75 11.80 2.55
CA GLY A 87 -4.45 10.51 2.54
C GLY A 87 -3.54 9.30 2.29
N THR A 88 -2.23 9.42 2.51
CA THR A 88 -1.31 8.27 2.47
C THR A 88 -0.71 8.03 3.84
N TYR A 89 -0.58 6.76 4.20
CA TYR A 89 0.04 6.31 5.44
C TYR A 89 1.26 5.47 5.11
N GLY A 90 2.18 5.31 6.06
CA GLY A 90 3.27 4.37 5.86
C GLY A 90 3.77 3.70 7.11
N ILE A 91 4.27 2.48 6.91
CA ILE A 91 4.90 1.63 7.92
C ILE A 91 6.40 1.63 7.61
N GLN A 92 7.21 2.07 8.56
CA GLN A 92 8.67 2.17 8.45
C GLN A 92 9.38 1.15 9.35
N GLU A 93 10.73 1.21 9.40
CA GLU A 93 11.57 0.36 10.26
C GLU A 93 11.37 -1.13 9.98
N ILE A 94 11.14 -1.46 8.71
CA ILE A 94 10.92 -2.81 8.22
C ILE A 94 12.05 -3.19 7.26
N SER A 95 12.50 -4.44 7.32
CA SER A 95 13.46 -4.96 6.36
C SER A 95 12.82 -5.10 4.97
N ASP A 96 13.62 -5.13 3.90
CA ASP A 96 13.08 -5.35 2.55
C ASP A 96 12.28 -6.65 2.49
N PHE A 97 12.80 -7.73 3.08
CA PHE A 97 12.11 -9.02 3.14
C PHE A 97 10.75 -8.92 3.84
N ASP A 98 10.72 -8.39 5.06
CA ASP A 98 9.48 -8.25 5.82
C ASP A 98 8.50 -7.27 5.15
N GLY A 99 9.03 -6.25 4.46
CA GLY A 99 8.25 -5.27 3.71
C GLY A 99 7.43 -5.90 2.59
N TYR A 100 8.06 -6.75 1.79
CA TYR A 100 7.37 -7.53 0.76
C TYR A 100 6.36 -8.52 1.35
N VAL A 101 6.72 -9.23 2.42
CA VAL A 101 5.84 -10.21 3.10
C VAL A 101 4.60 -9.54 3.66
N LEU A 102 4.77 -8.45 4.42
CA LEU A 102 3.65 -7.72 5.02
C LEU A 102 2.78 -7.06 3.95
N THR A 103 3.35 -6.57 2.85
CA THR A 103 2.57 -6.05 1.72
C THR A 103 1.68 -7.13 1.09
N ALA A 104 2.17 -8.36 0.97
CA ALA A 104 1.35 -9.48 0.49
C ALA A 104 0.17 -9.79 1.42
N ILE A 105 0.42 -9.81 2.73
CA ILE A 105 -0.62 -10.04 3.75
C ILE A 105 -1.66 -8.91 3.70
N LEU A 106 -1.24 -7.64 3.71
CA LEU A 106 -2.13 -6.49 3.73
C LEU A 106 -3.07 -6.43 2.52
N ASN A 107 -2.59 -6.83 1.33
CA ASN A 107 -3.37 -6.80 0.10
C ASN A 107 -4.30 -8.02 -0.09
N SER A 108 -4.21 -9.04 0.78
CA SER A 108 -5.02 -10.27 0.70
C SER A 108 -6.50 -10.03 0.91
N LYS A 109 -7.34 -10.94 0.39
CA LYS A 109 -8.80 -10.90 0.58
C LYS A 109 -9.19 -11.00 2.04
N PHE A 110 -8.52 -11.83 2.83
CA PHE A 110 -8.84 -11.98 4.25
C PHE A 110 -8.69 -10.67 5.01
N ILE A 111 -7.56 -9.97 4.86
CA ILE A 111 -7.34 -8.69 5.54
C ILE A 111 -8.35 -7.64 5.04
N ASN A 112 -8.65 -7.61 3.75
CA ASN A 112 -9.67 -6.72 3.18
C ASN A 112 -11.07 -6.98 3.76
N ASN A 113 -11.49 -8.24 3.85
CA ASN A 113 -12.77 -8.65 4.40
C ASN A 113 -12.85 -8.31 5.89
N TYR A 114 -11.82 -8.67 6.68
CA TYR A 114 -11.73 -8.32 8.10
C TYR A 114 -11.86 -6.82 8.32
N PHE A 115 -11.11 -6.03 7.56
CA PHE A 115 -11.11 -4.57 7.70
C PHE A 115 -12.48 -3.98 7.36
N SER A 116 -13.10 -4.44 6.27
CA SER A 116 -14.43 -4.00 5.83
C SER A 116 -15.49 -4.30 6.88
N GLU A 117 -15.50 -5.52 7.45
CA GLU A 117 -16.46 -5.90 8.48
C GLU A 117 -16.26 -5.15 9.80
N LYS A 118 -15.01 -5.04 10.25
CA LYS A 118 -14.69 -4.38 11.52
C LYS A 118 -14.98 -2.89 11.51
N PHE A 119 -14.82 -2.23 10.37
CA PHE A 119 -14.98 -0.78 10.23
C PHE A 119 -16.18 -0.36 9.37
N LYS A 120 -17.16 -1.25 9.17
CA LYS A 120 -18.37 -0.97 8.36
C LYS A 120 -19.14 0.29 8.81
N ASP A 121 -19.21 0.54 10.12
CA ASP A 121 -19.92 1.70 10.67
C ASP A 121 -19.15 3.02 10.43
N LYS A 122 -17.87 2.92 10.06
CA LYS A 122 -17.00 4.05 9.68
C LYS A 122 -16.85 4.18 8.16
N ALA A 123 -17.60 3.38 7.38
CA ALA A 123 -17.57 3.46 5.94
C ALA A 123 -18.10 4.83 5.47
N LEU A 124 -17.40 5.39 4.48
CA LEU A 124 -17.77 6.61 3.80
C LEU A 124 -18.80 6.30 2.70
N ALA A 125 -19.46 7.36 2.20
CA ALA A 125 -20.39 7.25 1.09
C ALA A 125 -19.76 6.51 -0.11
N GLY A 126 -20.52 5.60 -0.72
CA GLY A 126 -20.05 4.80 -1.86
C GLY A 126 -19.16 3.59 -1.50
N GLY A 127 -19.12 3.20 -0.23
CA GLY A 127 -18.39 2.01 0.23
C GLY A 127 -16.88 2.22 0.40
N TYR A 128 -16.45 3.48 0.53
CA TYR A 128 -15.04 3.80 0.77
C TYR A 128 -14.67 3.60 2.24
N LEU A 129 -13.51 3.01 2.49
CA LEU A 129 -12.92 2.84 3.80
C LEU A 129 -12.17 4.13 4.19
N ALA A 130 -12.37 4.58 5.43
CA ALA A 130 -11.60 5.68 6.01
C ALA A 130 -10.36 5.13 6.73
N ILE A 131 -9.37 4.68 5.94
CA ILE A 131 -8.12 4.13 6.47
C ILE A 131 -7.32 5.27 7.11
N ASN A 132 -6.91 5.07 8.35
CA ASN A 132 -6.01 5.96 9.08
C ASN A 132 -5.09 5.18 10.00
N LYS A 133 -4.19 5.90 10.70
CA LYS A 133 -3.22 5.29 11.61
C LYS A 133 -3.87 4.32 12.61
N ASN A 134 -4.95 4.74 13.28
CA ASN A 134 -5.58 3.93 14.32
C ASN A 134 -6.20 2.65 13.75
N THR A 135 -6.83 2.73 12.57
CA THR A 135 -7.41 1.55 11.92
C THR A 135 -6.35 0.59 11.39
N ILE A 136 -5.20 1.10 10.94
CA ILE A 136 -4.06 0.27 10.51
C ILE A 136 -3.47 -0.48 11.70
N GLU A 137 -3.32 0.17 12.85
CA GLU A 137 -2.82 -0.47 14.09
C GLU A 137 -3.74 -1.57 14.62
N GLU A 138 -5.01 -1.58 14.21
CA GLU A 138 -6.01 -2.58 14.58
C GLU A 138 -6.06 -3.80 13.63
N ILE A 139 -5.25 -3.82 12.55
CA ILE A 139 -5.15 -4.95 11.64
C ILE A 139 -4.43 -6.11 12.35
N PRO A 140 -5.03 -7.32 12.41
CA PRO A 140 -4.40 -8.46 13.06
C PRO A 140 -3.17 -8.88 12.25
N TYR A 141 -2.02 -8.96 12.91
CA TYR A 141 -0.79 -9.43 12.29
C TYR A 141 -0.29 -10.69 12.98
N ILE A 142 -0.22 -11.78 12.23
CA ILE A 142 0.44 -13.03 12.64
C ILE A 142 1.75 -13.11 11.87
N LYS A 143 2.87 -13.22 12.60
CA LYS A 143 4.18 -13.40 11.96
C LYS A 143 4.23 -14.78 11.31
N PRO A 144 4.42 -14.88 9.97
CA PRO A 144 4.51 -16.16 9.29
C PRO A 144 5.77 -16.94 9.70
N ASN A 145 5.68 -18.27 9.62
CA ASN A 145 6.86 -19.12 9.67
C ASN A 145 7.74 -18.93 8.42
N GLN A 146 8.96 -19.47 8.44
CA GLN A 146 9.94 -19.24 7.38
C GLN A 146 9.49 -19.71 5.99
N ASP A 147 8.75 -20.83 5.89
CA ASP A 147 8.28 -21.37 4.61
C ASP A 147 7.21 -20.46 3.98
N ILE A 148 6.18 -20.11 4.77
CA ILE A 148 5.12 -19.20 4.33
C ILE A 148 5.71 -17.82 3.99
N ALA A 149 6.59 -17.30 4.84
CA ALA A 149 7.23 -16.01 4.63
C ALA A 149 8.04 -15.98 3.32
N SER A 150 8.79 -17.04 3.03
CA SER A 150 9.59 -17.13 1.79
C SER A 150 8.72 -17.16 0.54
N LYS A 151 7.59 -17.89 0.58
CA LYS A 151 6.62 -17.92 -0.53
C LYS A 151 5.95 -16.57 -0.74
N LEU A 152 5.45 -15.96 0.34
CA LEU A 152 4.85 -14.62 0.30
C LEU A 152 5.83 -13.58 -0.24
N PHE A 153 7.09 -13.63 0.20
CA PHE A 153 8.15 -12.77 -0.31
C PHE A 153 8.31 -12.92 -1.83
N ASN A 154 8.51 -14.16 -2.31
CA ASN A 154 8.74 -14.43 -3.73
C ASN A 154 7.57 -13.95 -4.60
N PHE A 155 6.33 -14.26 -4.21
CA PHE A 155 5.13 -13.82 -4.92
C PHE A 155 4.97 -12.30 -4.90
N SER A 156 5.19 -11.67 -3.74
CA SER A 156 5.14 -10.21 -3.62
C SER A 156 6.16 -9.54 -4.54
N VAL A 157 7.42 -9.99 -4.53
CA VAL A 157 8.48 -9.47 -5.40
C VAL A 157 8.12 -9.65 -6.88
N GLU A 158 7.56 -10.79 -7.25
CA GLU A 158 7.11 -11.06 -8.62
C GLU A 158 6.00 -10.09 -9.07
N ILE A 159 4.97 -9.88 -8.24
CA ILE A 159 3.89 -8.91 -8.52
C ILE A 159 4.45 -7.49 -8.65
N HIS A 160 5.32 -7.06 -7.73
CA HIS A 160 5.94 -5.73 -7.79
C HIS A 160 6.72 -5.55 -9.09
N LYS A 161 7.48 -6.56 -9.53
CA LYS A 161 8.22 -6.52 -10.80
C LYS A 161 7.26 -6.38 -11.99
N LEU A 162 6.24 -7.24 -12.07
CA LEU A 162 5.26 -7.23 -13.15
C LEU A 162 4.53 -5.87 -13.24
N LYS A 163 4.08 -5.33 -12.10
CA LYS A 163 3.37 -4.03 -12.06
C LYS A 163 4.27 -2.83 -12.29
N LYS A 164 5.56 -2.91 -11.92
CA LYS A 164 6.54 -1.87 -12.25
C LYS A 164 6.76 -1.75 -13.76
N ASP A 165 6.82 -2.88 -14.46
CA ASP A 165 6.96 -2.91 -15.92
C ASP A 165 5.66 -2.54 -16.64
N ASN A 166 4.53 -3.06 -16.17
CA ASN A 166 3.19 -2.75 -16.67
C ASN A 166 2.20 -2.62 -15.50
N PRO A 167 1.75 -1.40 -15.14
CA PRO A 167 0.80 -1.21 -14.03
C PRO A 167 -0.51 -1.99 -14.18
N ALA A 168 -0.91 -2.31 -15.41
CA ALA A 168 -2.09 -3.10 -15.73
C ALA A 168 -1.80 -4.61 -15.86
N ALA A 169 -0.62 -5.09 -15.45
CA ALA A 169 -0.29 -6.51 -15.46
C ALA A 169 -1.31 -7.31 -14.64
N ASN A 170 -1.81 -8.40 -15.23
CA ASN A 170 -2.71 -9.31 -14.55
C ASN A 170 -1.91 -10.21 -13.59
N THR A 171 -2.15 -10.01 -12.30
CA THR A 171 -1.48 -10.73 -11.20
C THR A 171 -2.44 -11.60 -10.40
N THR A 172 -3.68 -11.78 -10.87
CA THR A 172 -4.76 -12.46 -10.14
C THR A 172 -4.39 -13.89 -9.72
N ALA A 173 -3.68 -14.65 -10.56
CA ALA A 173 -3.27 -16.01 -10.20
C ALA A 173 -2.27 -16.02 -9.03
N ILE A 174 -1.30 -15.10 -9.03
CA ILE A 174 -0.30 -15.00 -7.95
C ILE A 174 -0.97 -14.47 -6.67
N GLU A 175 -1.89 -13.51 -6.79
CA GLU A 175 -2.67 -13.00 -5.67
C GLU A 175 -3.53 -14.09 -5.02
N HIS A 176 -4.08 -15.03 -5.80
CA HIS A 176 -4.81 -16.18 -5.26
C HIS A 176 -3.92 -17.15 -4.46
N GLU A 177 -2.67 -17.38 -4.90
CA GLU A 177 -1.70 -18.15 -4.13
C GLU A 177 -1.34 -17.44 -2.81
N ILE A 178 -1.22 -16.12 -2.83
CA ILE A 178 -1.05 -15.31 -1.62
C ILE A 178 -2.26 -15.47 -0.69
N ASP A 179 -3.49 -15.34 -1.22
CA ASP A 179 -4.72 -15.51 -0.42
C ASP A 179 -4.76 -16.87 0.26
N THR A 180 -4.43 -17.95 -0.47
CA THR A 180 -4.37 -19.32 0.08
C THR A 180 -3.37 -19.43 1.25
N LEU A 181 -2.18 -18.85 1.10
CA LEU A 181 -1.16 -18.82 2.16
C LEU A 181 -1.60 -18.00 3.37
N VAL A 182 -2.32 -16.90 3.15
CA VAL A 182 -2.87 -16.08 4.23
C VAL A 182 -3.99 -16.81 4.95
N TYR A 183 -4.89 -17.50 4.25
CA TYR A 183 -5.92 -18.33 4.89
C TYR A 183 -5.29 -19.39 5.80
N GLN A 184 -4.23 -20.05 5.33
CA GLN A 184 -3.44 -20.98 6.15
C GLN A 184 -2.78 -20.27 7.34
N LEU A 185 -2.20 -19.09 7.15
CA LEU A 185 -1.52 -18.33 8.21
C LEU A 185 -2.46 -17.97 9.36
N TYR A 186 -3.72 -17.66 9.06
CA TYR A 186 -4.75 -17.30 10.03
C TYR A 186 -5.65 -18.47 10.43
N ASN A 187 -5.35 -19.69 9.96
CA ASN A 187 -6.10 -20.93 10.23
C ASN A 187 -7.62 -20.81 9.92
N LEU A 188 -7.98 -20.19 8.81
CA LEU A 188 -9.39 -20.08 8.42
C LEU A 188 -9.99 -21.46 8.09
N THR A 189 -11.25 -21.67 8.47
CA THR A 189 -12.02 -22.84 8.04
C THR A 189 -12.53 -22.70 6.61
N THR A 190 -12.98 -23.80 6.00
CA THR A 190 -13.58 -23.80 4.66
C THR A 190 -14.78 -22.86 4.58
N GLU A 191 -15.59 -22.79 5.64
CA GLU A 191 -16.77 -21.92 5.73
C GLU A 191 -16.35 -20.45 5.79
N GLU A 192 -15.32 -20.12 6.57
CA GLU A 192 -14.78 -18.75 6.64
C GLU A 192 -14.14 -18.31 5.32
N ILE A 193 -13.39 -19.21 4.66
CA ILE A 193 -12.85 -18.95 3.31
C ILE A 193 -13.98 -18.66 2.33
N ALA A 194 -15.06 -19.44 2.37
CA ALA A 194 -16.20 -19.21 1.47
C ALA A 194 -16.84 -17.82 1.67
N ILE A 195 -16.95 -17.35 2.92
CA ILE A 195 -17.45 -16.00 3.25
C ILE A 195 -16.51 -14.92 2.66
N VAL A 196 -15.20 -15.07 2.86
CA VAL A 196 -14.19 -14.12 2.35
C VAL A 196 -14.23 -14.06 0.81
N GLU A 197 -14.32 -15.21 0.16
CA GLU A 197 -14.38 -15.31 -1.30
C GLU A 197 -15.69 -14.76 -1.86
N GLU A 198 -16.82 -14.95 -1.19
CA GLU A 198 -18.11 -14.38 -1.60
C GLU A 198 -18.14 -12.86 -1.48
N ALA A 199 -17.58 -12.30 -0.41
CA ALA A 199 -17.48 -10.85 -0.21
C ALA A 199 -16.51 -10.16 -1.18
N SER A 200 -15.62 -10.92 -1.82
CA SER A 200 -14.60 -10.41 -2.75
C SER A 200 -15.01 -10.50 -4.24
N LYS A 201 -16.25 -10.92 -4.53
CA LYS A 201 -16.81 -11.04 -5.88
C LYS A 201 -17.23 -9.70 -6.48
#